data_AF-A0AAJ6VXG9-F1
#
_entry.id   AF-A0AAJ6VXG9-F1
#
_cell.length_a   1.000
_cell.length_b   1.000
_cell.length_c   1.000
_cell.angle_alpha   90.00
_cell.angle_beta   90.00
_cell.angle_gamma   90.00
#
_symmetry.space_group_name_H-M   'P 1'
#
loop_
_entity.id
_entity.type
_entity.pdbx_description
1 polymer ?
#
loop_
_entity_poly.entity_id
_entity_poly.type
_entity_poly.pdbx_seq_one_letter_code
_entity_poly.pdbx_strand_id
1 'polypeptide(L)'
;MDKLFGKKTNPKEELKKQDRELRKSERELAREDRKLEQQENQIVLEIKKASKLKNGLERTYAKQLIQVRKQRERTRQASMQLTGVRHQTKAMGANVALANSVAGAAKAMHGVNASMNPASIGKTLGEFKMASERMGMSEEMMNDVLDDILDEEGDEGESQHILDKVLDEIGIEMNGKLGEAPTVHGNLPQASKSTADEDIEKQLARLKAL
;
A
#
# COMPACT_ATOMS: atom_id res chain seq x y z
N MET A 1 -29.09 -29.34 27.99
CA MET A 1 -29.46 -28.06 28.63
C MET A 1 -28.19 -27.33 29.08
N ASP A 2 -27.26 -27.02 28.17
CA ASP A 2 -25.95 -26.42 28.54
C ASP A 2 -25.56 -25.25 27.61
N LYS A 3 -26.52 -24.77 26.80
CA LYS A 3 -26.40 -23.61 25.89
C LYS A 3 -27.21 -22.38 26.36
N LEU A 4 -27.84 -22.44 27.53
CA LEU A 4 -28.73 -21.38 28.05
C LEU A 4 -28.09 -20.44 29.08
N PHE A 5 -26.88 -20.72 29.55
CA PHE A 5 -26.05 -19.77 30.29
C PHE A 5 -24.81 -19.52 29.46
N GLY A 6 -24.87 -18.48 28.62
CA GLY A 6 -23.78 -18.07 27.75
C GLY A 6 -22.50 -17.87 28.54
N LYS A 7 -21.61 -18.86 28.51
CA LYS A 7 -20.20 -18.64 28.84
C LYS A 7 -19.76 -17.49 27.94
N LYS A 8 -19.39 -16.36 28.54
CA LYS A 8 -18.65 -15.29 27.86
C LYS A 8 -17.56 -16.00 27.07
N THR A 9 -17.62 -15.91 25.73
CA THR A 9 -16.63 -16.54 24.86
C THR A 9 -15.25 -16.20 25.41
N ASN A 10 -14.41 -17.22 25.63
CA ASN A 10 -13.08 -16.99 26.16
C ASN A 10 -12.39 -15.98 25.23
N PRO A 11 -11.75 -14.91 25.73
CA PRO A 11 -11.05 -13.94 24.88
C PRO A 11 -10.11 -14.60 23.87
N LYS A 12 -9.50 -15.75 24.22
CA LYS A 12 -8.69 -16.55 23.29
C LYS A 12 -9.47 -17.21 22.16
N GLU A 13 -10.72 -17.63 22.39
CA GLU A 13 -11.58 -18.21 21.36
C GLU A 13 -12.11 -17.13 20.41
N GLU A 14 -12.47 -15.96 20.94
CA GLU A 14 -12.91 -14.82 20.14
C GLU A 14 -11.78 -14.34 19.20
N LEU A 15 -10.56 -14.17 19.72
CA LEU A 15 -9.39 -13.80 18.91
C LEU A 15 -9.06 -14.85 17.83
N LYS A 16 -9.27 -16.15 18.11
CA LYS A 16 -9.09 -17.21 17.10
C LYS A 16 -10.16 -17.18 16.02
N LYS A 17 -11.40 -16.85 16.38
CA LYS A 17 -12.50 -16.68 15.43
C LYS A 17 -12.23 -15.46 14.53
N GLN A 18 -11.82 -14.34 15.11
CA GLN A 18 -11.41 -13.14 14.38
C GLN A 18 -10.24 -13.42 13.43
N ASP A 19 -9.15 -14.09 13.85
CA ASP A 19 -8.04 -14.45 12.93
C ASP A 19 -8.52 -15.32 11.75
N ARG A 20 -9.49 -16.22 11.95
CA ARG A 20 -10.09 -17.01 10.87
C ARG A 20 -10.91 -16.17 9.91
N GLU A 21 -11.71 -15.25 10.41
CA GLU A 21 -12.52 -14.33 9.61
C GLU A 21 -11.62 -13.39 8.80
N LEU A 22 -10.62 -12.78 9.43
CA LEU A 22 -9.62 -11.95 8.76
C LEU A 22 -8.90 -12.70 7.63
N ARG A 23 -8.46 -13.95 7.86
CA ARG A 23 -7.87 -14.79 6.79
C ARG A 23 -8.84 -15.10 5.65
N LYS A 24 -10.14 -15.19 5.92
CA LYS A 24 -11.15 -15.41 4.89
C LYS A 24 -11.26 -14.15 4.02
N SER A 25 -11.38 -12.99 4.65
CA SER A 25 -11.42 -11.69 3.97
C SER A 25 -10.13 -11.40 3.19
N GLU A 26 -8.94 -11.73 3.72
CA GLU A 26 -7.66 -11.62 2.99
C GLU A 26 -7.69 -12.40 1.67
N ARG A 27 -8.23 -13.63 1.70
CA ARG A 27 -8.36 -14.48 0.50
C ARG A 27 -9.41 -14.00 -0.47
N GLU A 28 -10.48 -13.37 0.02
CA GLU A 28 -11.53 -12.78 -0.82
C GLU A 28 -10.98 -11.57 -1.57
N LEU A 29 -10.30 -10.64 -0.88
CA LEU A 29 -9.63 -9.50 -1.50
C LEU A 29 -8.57 -9.93 -2.51
N ALA A 30 -7.78 -10.97 -2.20
CA ALA A 30 -6.80 -11.51 -3.14
C ALA A 30 -7.44 -12.12 -4.40
N ARG A 31 -8.64 -12.68 -4.30
CA ARG A 31 -9.41 -13.16 -5.48
C ARG A 31 -9.98 -12.00 -6.27
N GLU A 32 -10.41 -10.94 -5.60
CA GLU A 32 -10.92 -9.73 -6.22
C GLU A 32 -9.84 -8.98 -7.00
N ASP A 33 -8.64 -8.80 -6.41
CA ASP A 33 -7.49 -8.19 -7.10
C ASP A 33 -7.14 -8.94 -8.40
N ARG A 34 -7.18 -10.28 -8.39
CA ARG A 34 -6.97 -11.08 -9.61
C ARG A 34 -8.05 -10.88 -10.67
N LYS A 35 -9.31 -10.68 -10.26
CA LYS A 35 -10.40 -10.39 -11.20
C LYS A 35 -10.23 -9.00 -11.81
N LEU A 36 -9.88 -8.01 -10.99
CA LEU A 36 -9.61 -6.65 -11.43
C LEU A 36 -8.40 -6.62 -12.38
N GLU A 37 -7.35 -7.40 -12.12
CA GLU A 37 -6.21 -7.56 -13.02
C GLU A 37 -6.61 -8.15 -14.39
N GLN A 38 -7.48 -9.16 -14.41
CA GLN A 38 -7.98 -9.71 -15.68
C GLN A 38 -8.82 -8.68 -16.45
N GLN A 39 -9.66 -7.90 -15.75
CA GLN A 39 -10.44 -6.82 -16.34
C GLN A 39 -9.54 -5.71 -16.88
N GLU A 40 -8.50 -5.32 -16.14
CA GLU A 40 -7.49 -4.35 -16.55
C GLU A 40 -6.83 -4.78 -17.86
N ASN A 41 -6.34 -6.03 -17.93
CA ASN A 41 -5.73 -6.58 -19.13
C ASN A 41 -6.69 -6.61 -20.33
N GLN A 42 -7.97 -6.96 -20.09
CA GLN A 42 -8.99 -6.94 -21.15
C GLN A 42 -9.23 -5.52 -21.67
N ILE A 43 -9.34 -4.53 -20.78
CA ILE A 43 -9.55 -3.12 -21.17
C ILE A 43 -8.33 -2.61 -21.96
N VAL A 44 -7.11 -2.96 -21.56
CA VAL A 44 -5.89 -2.61 -22.33
C VAL A 44 -5.95 -3.17 -23.76
N LEU A 45 -6.43 -4.41 -23.95
CA LEU A 45 -6.63 -4.97 -25.28
C LEU A 45 -7.70 -4.22 -26.08
N GLU A 46 -8.80 -3.82 -25.46
CA GLU A 46 -9.85 -3.03 -26.12
C GLU A 46 -9.37 -1.63 -26.49
N ILE A 47 -8.56 -0.96 -25.65
CA ILE A 47 -7.91 0.32 -25.98
C ILE A 47 -7.02 0.15 -27.22
N LYS A 48 -6.20 -0.91 -27.28
CA LYS A 48 -5.33 -1.22 -28.44
C LYS A 48 -6.11 -1.49 -29.72
N LYS A 49 -7.30 -2.08 -29.64
CA LYS A 49 -8.17 -2.29 -30.82
C LYS A 49 -8.84 -0.98 -31.24
N ALA A 50 -9.35 -0.23 -30.27
CA ALA A 50 -10.04 1.04 -30.52
C ALA A 50 -9.12 2.06 -31.19
N SER A 51 -7.87 2.18 -30.73
CA SER A 51 -6.84 3.08 -31.29
C SER A 51 -6.46 2.77 -32.73
N LYS A 52 -6.47 1.50 -33.11
CA LYS A 52 -6.23 1.09 -34.51
C LYS A 52 -7.41 1.43 -35.43
N LEU A 53 -8.62 1.29 -34.91
CA LEU A 53 -9.85 1.54 -35.66
C LEU A 53 -10.21 3.04 -35.73
N LYS A 54 -9.62 3.89 -34.86
CA LYS A 54 -9.91 5.33 -34.74
C LYS A 54 -11.40 5.62 -34.51
N ASN A 55 -12.05 4.76 -33.72
CA ASN A 55 -13.50 4.80 -33.49
C ASN A 55 -13.93 5.77 -32.37
N GLY A 56 -13.00 6.54 -31.77
CA GLY A 56 -13.31 7.49 -30.69
C GLY A 56 -13.69 6.88 -29.33
N LEU A 57 -13.89 5.55 -29.28
CA LEU A 57 -14.19 4.79 -28.06
C LEU A 57 -13.01 4.70 -27.09
N GLU A 58 -11.80 5.07 -27.54
CA GLU A 58 -10.56 5.07 -26.76
C GLU A 58 -10.69 5.87 -25.46
N ARG A 59 -11.35 7.04 -25.51
CA ARG A 59 -11.56 7.89 -24.33
C ARG A 59 -12.39 7.19 -23.26
N THR A 60 -13.43 6.46 -23.68
CA THR A 60 -14.30 5.73 -22.75
C THR A 60 -13.55 4.56 -22.11
N TYR A 61 -12.80 3.79 -22.89
CA TYR A 61 -12.01 2.68 -22.35
C TYR A 61 -10.85 3.16 -21.47
N ALA A 62 -10.23 4.30 -21.77
CA ALA A 62 -9.19 4.90 -20.93
C ALA A 62 -9.74 5.31 -19.56
N LYS A 63 -10.94 5.93 -19.51
CA LYS A 63 -11.61 6.24 -18.24
C LYS A 63 -11.89 4.97 -17.43
N GLN A 64 -12.38 3.91 -18.08
CA GLN A 64 -12.62 2.62 -17.43
C GLN A 64 -11.32 2.00 -16.89
N LEU A 65 -10.21 2.09 -17.63
CA LEU A 65 -8.91 1.58 -17.18
C LEU A 65 -8.46 2.24 -15.88
N ILE A 66 -8.58 3.57 -15.79
CA ILE A 66 -8.19 4.34 -14.60
C ILE A 66 -9.05 3.97 -13.41
N GLN A 67 -10.36 3.83 -13.61
CA GLN A 67 -11.28 3.39 -12.55
C GLN A 67 -10.90 2.00 -12.03
N VAL A 68 -10.61 1.04 -12.93
CA VAL A 68 -10.20 -0.31 -12.53
C VAL A 68 -8.86 -0.28 -11.79
N ARG A 69 -7.89 0.52 -12.23
CA ARG A 69 -6.60 0.68 -11.53
C ARG A 69 -6.75 1.31 -10.15
N LYS A 70 -7.57 2.37 -10.02
CA LYS A 70 -7.90 2.99 -8.72
C LYS A 70 -8.58 1.98 -7.79
N GLN A 71 -9.51 1.19 -8.31
CA GLN A 71 -10.17 0.13 -7.55
C GLN A 71 -9.18 -0.97 -7.11
N ARG A 72 -8.29 -1.40 -8.01
CA ARG A 72 -7.26 -2.40 -7.71
C ARG A 72 -6.30 -1.92 -6.62
N GLU A 73 -5.89 -0.66 -6.69
CA GLU A 73 -5.03 -0.03 -5.67
C GLU A 73 -5.75 0.03 -4.31
N ARG A 74 -7.02 0.46 -4.28
CA ARG A 74 -7.85 0.42 -3.05
C ARG A 74 -7.97 -0.99 -2.48
N THR A 75 -8.19 -2.01 -3.31
CA THR A 75 -8.25 -3.42 -2.87
C THR A 75 -6.92 -3.87 -2.25
N ARG A 76 -5.77 -3.46 -2.82
CA ARG A 76 -4.45 -3.76 -2.26
C ARG A 76 -4.21 -3.04 -0.94
N GLN A 77 -4.57 -1.76 -0.84
CA GLN A 77 -4.49 -1.00 0.41
C GLN A 77 -5.34 -1.64 1.51
N ALA A 78 -6.58 -2.02 1.19
CA ALA A 78 -7.46 -2.75 2.12
C ALA A 78 -6.84 -4.10 2.54
N SER A 79 -6.19 -4.82 1.62
CA SER A 79 -5.49 -6.08 1.93
C SER A 79 -4.32 -5.86 2.90
N MET A 80 -3.55 -4.78 2.73
CA MET A 80 -2.47 -4.39 3.62
C MET A 80 -2.98 -3.99 5.01
N GLN A 81 -4.04 -3.17 5.07
CA GLN A 81 -4.69 -2.78 6.32
C GLN A 81 -5.19 -4.01 7.08
N LEU A 82 -5.87 -4.93 6.40
CA LEU A 82 -6.38 -6.18 6.98
C LEU A 82 -5.25 -7.07 7.52
N THR A 83 -4.13 -7.14 6.78
CA THR A 83 -2.92 -7.85 7.23
C THR A 83 -2.35 -7.21 8.51
N GLY A 84 -2.35 -5.88 8.60
CA GLY A 84 -1.96 -5.11 9.78
C GLY A 84 -2.86 -5.40 10.99
N VAL A 85 -4.17 -5.33 10.80
CA VAL A 85 -5.16 -5.69 11.83
C VAL A 85 -4.94 -7.12 12.31
N ARG A 86 -4.72 -8.08 11.41
CA ARG A 86 -4.43 -9.47 11.79
C ARG A 86 -3.15 -9.60 12.61
N HIS A 87 -2.11 -8.83 12.29
CA HIS A 87 -0.89 -8.81 13.10
C HIS A 87 -1.15 -8.26 14.51
N GLN A 88 -1.93 -7.18 14.61
CA GLN A 88 -2.38 -6.62 15.88
C GLN A 88 -3.22 -7.64 16.68
N THR A 89 -4.17 -8.34 16.06
CA THR A 89 -4.97 -9.39 16.70
C THR A 89 -4.08 -10.52 17.25
N LYS A 90 -3.03 -10.92 16.52
CA LYS A 90 -2.06 -11.91 17.01
C LYS A 90 -1.26 -11.40 18.21
N ALA A 91 -0.81 -10.14 18.18
CA ALA A 91 -0.14 -9.51 19.32
C ALA A 91 -1.05 -9.45 20.55
N MET A 92 -2.33 -9.08 20.37
CA MET A 92 -3.34 -9.12 21.44
C MET A 92 -3.51 -10.54 22.01
N GLY A 93 -3.54 -11.57 21.16
CA GLY A 93 -3.58 -12.97 21.59
C GLY A 93 -2.38 -13.39 22.44
N ALA A 94 -1.18 -12.95 22.07
CA ALA A 94 0.04 -13.17 22.86
C ALA A 94 -0.03 -12.44 24.21
N ASN A 95 -0.50 -11.19 24.23
CA ASN A 95 -0.68 -10.41 25.45
C ASN A 95 -1.72 -11.04 26.40
N VAL A 96 -2.83 -11.56 25.89
CA VAL A 96 -3.82 -12.30 26.68
C VAL A 96 -3.22 -13.59 27.25
N ALA A 97 -2.41 -14.31 26.47
CA ALA A 97 -1.72 -15.51 26.96
C ALA A 97 -0.70 -15.18 28.07
N LEU A 98 0.05 -14.09 27.90
CA LEU A 98 0.97 -13.57 28.91
C LEU A 98 0.22 -13.14 30.17
N ALA A 99 -0.84 -12.35 30.04
CA ALA A 99 -1.68 -11.92 31.16
C ALA A 99 -2.26 -13.10 31.94
N ASN A 100 -2.74 -14.15 31.25
CA ASN A 100 -3.22 -15.37 31.90
C ASN A 100 -2.09 -16.12 32.63
N SER A 101 -0.88 -16.11 32.09
CA SER A 101 0.29 -16.75 32.71
C SER A 101 0.76 -15.97 33.94
N VAL A 102 0.81 -14.64 33.84
CA VAL A 102 1.11 -13.73 34.96
C VAL A 102 0.02 -13.84 36.02
N ALA A 103 -1.26 -13.93 35.67
CA ALA A 103 -2.34 -14.16 36.61
C ALA A 103 -2.22 -15.52 37.32
N GLY A 104 -1.82 -16.58 36.59
CA GLY A 104 -1.52 -17.89 37.16
C GLY A 104 -0.33 -17.86 38.12
N ALA A 105 0.76 -17.21 37.72
CA ALA A 105 1.95 -17.01 38.55
C ALA A 105 1.64 -16.13 39.77
N ALA A 106 0.87 -15.05 39.61
CA ALA A 106 0.41 -14.20 40.69
C ALA A 106 -0.53 -14.96 41.64
N LYS A 107 -1.38 -15.87 41.14
CA LYS A 107 -2.23 -16.72 41.98
C LYS A 107 -1.42 -17.77 42.74
N ALA A 108 -0.39 -18.34 42.13
CA ALA A 108 0.56 -19.22 42.79
C ALA A 108 1.39 -18.46 43.84
N MET A 109 1.88 -17.26 43.49
CA MET A 109 2.51 -16.34 44.44
C MET A 109 1.55 -15.94 45.53
N HIS A 110 0.27 -15.69 45.27
CA HIS A 110 -0.74 -15.36 46.29
C HIS A 110 -1.07 -16.55 47.19
N GLY A 111 -0.99 -17.79 46.69
CA GLY A 111 -1.05 -19.00 47.51
C GLY A 111 0.18 -19.13 48.42
N VAL A 112 1.34 -18.64 47.99
CA VAL A 112 2.58 -18.55 48.78
C VAL A 112 2.61 -17.29 49.68
N ASN A 113 1.87 -16.24 49.30
CA ASN A 113 1.86 -14.89 49.87
C ASN A 113 0.53 -14.58 50.60
N ALA A 114 -0.33 -15.58 50.81
CA ALA A 114 -1.43 -15.51 51.79
C ALA A 114 -0.89 -15.32 53.22
N SER A 115 0.43 -15.45 53.40
CA SER A 115 1.22 -15.05 54.55
C SER A 115 1.79 -13.63 54.49
N MET A 116 1.68 -12.84 53.39
CA MET A 116 2.17 -11.45 53.32
C MET A 116 1.44 -10.53 52.29
N ASN A 117 0.71 -9.53 52.79
CA ASN A 117 0.41 -8.22 52.17
C ASN A 117 -0.49 -8.09 50.88
N PRO A 118 -1.72 -7.53 50.99
CA PRO A 118 -2.71 -7.39 49.90
C PRO A 118 -2.64 -6.10 49.04
N ALA A 119 -1.71 -5.16 49.28
CA ALA A 119 -1.75 -3.83 48.66
C ALA A 119 -1.27 -3.73 47.18
N SER A 120 -0.52 -4.72 46.67
CA SER A 120 0.12 -4.64 45.33
C SER A 120 -0.78 -5.06 44.17
N ILE A 121 -1.85 -5.83 44.43
CA ILE A 121 -2.73 -6.40 43.40
C ILE A 121 -3.67 -5.35 42.78
N GLY A 122 -4.09 -4.35 43.56
CA GLY A 122 -4.97 -3.29 43.08
C GLY A 122 -4.33 -2.37 42.04
N LYS A 123 -3.01 -2.17 42.12
CA LYS A 123 -2.27 -1.27 41.23
C LYS A 123 -2.15 -1.84 39.81
N THR A 124 -1.84 -3.13 39.69
CA THR A 124 -1.66 -3.80 38.38
C THR A 124 -2.96 -3.89 37.58
N LEU A 125 -4.12 -4.01 38.25
CA LEU A 125 -5.43 -4.02 37.57
C LEU A 125 -5.83 -2.62 37.07
N GLY A 126 -5.49 -1.58 37.82
CA GLY A 126 -5.72 -0.18 37.42
C GLY A 126 -4.87 0.23 36.21
N GLU A 127 -3.58 -0.14 36.21
CA GLU A 127 -2.65 0.16 35.11
C GLU A 127 -3.05 -0.55 33.81
N PHE A 128 -3.58 -1.78 33.88
CA PHE A 128 -4.10 -2.50 32.71
C PHE A 128 -5.34 -1.84 32.12
N LYS A 129 -6.27 -1.38 32.97
CA LYS A 129 -7.50 -0.72 32.52
C LYS A 129 -7.20 0.58 31.76
N MET A 130 -6.25 1.36 32.27
CA MET A 130 -5.82 2.62 31.66
C MET A 130 -5.06 2.42 30.34
N ALA A 131 -4.27 1.35 30.22
CA ALA A 131 -3.58 0.98 28.99
C ALA A 131 -4.55 0.49 27.89
N SER A 132 -5.63 -0.20 28.27
CA SER A 132 -6.64 -0.68 27.33
C SER A 132 -7.54 0.45 26.78
N GLU A 133 -7.82 1.48 27.57
CA GLU A 133 -8.57 2.69 27.16
C GLU A 133 -7.78 3.55 26.16
N ARG A 134 -6.46 3.66 26.36
CA ARG A 134 -5.57 4.41 25.46
C ARG A 134 -5.50 3.85 24.04
N MET A 135 -5.87 2.58 23.84
CA MET A 135 -5.91 1.95 22.52
C MET A 135 -7.19 2.29 21.71
N GLY A 136 -8.24 2.79 22.36
CA GLY A 136 -9.52 3.16 21.71
C GLY A 136 -9.50 4.49 20.97
N MET A 137 -8.55 5.39 21.26
CA MET A 137 -8.44 6.71 20.60
C MET A 137 -7.82 6.67 19.19
N SER A 138 -7.24 5.54 18.77
CA SER A 138 -6.60 5.44 17.44
C SER A 138 -7.59 5.12 16.30
N GLU A 139 -8.84 4.77 16.62
CA GLU A 139 -9.87 4.36 15.66
C GLU A 139 -10.58 5.59 15.05
N GLU A 140 -10.67 6.71 15.78
CA GLU A 140 -11.22 7.98 15.27
C GLU A 140 -10.30 8.62 14.21
N MET A 141 -8.97 8.63 14.41
CA MET A 141 -8.03 9.16 13.41
C MET A 141 -7.95 8.34 12.11
N MET A 142 -8.48 7.10 12.10
CA MET A 142 -8.51 6.28 10.89
C MET A 142 -9.69 6.62 9.97
N ASN A 143 -10.79 7.15 10.53
CA ASN A 143 -11.95 7.58 9.74
C ASN A 143 -11.69 8.91 9.02
N ASP A 144 -10.90 9.81 9.60
CA ASP A 144 -10.56 11.10 8.97
C ASP A 144 -9.71 10.94 7.69
N VAL A 145 -8.86 9.91 7.62
CA VAL A 145 -8.07 9.59 6.40
C VAL A 145 -8.93 9.00 5.29
N LEU A 146 -10.09 8.41 5.64
CA LEU A 146 -11.02 7.81 4.68
C LEU A 146 -11.93 8.86 4.03
N ASP A 147 -12.25 9.95 4.74
CA ASP A 147 -13.05 11.07 4.21
C ASP A 147 -12.24 11.99 3.27
N ASP A 148 -10.95 12.23 3.53
CA ASP A 148 -10.06 13.03 2.64
C ASP A 148 -9.82 12.36 1.26
N ILE A 149 -9.99 11.04 1.14
CA ILE A 149 -9.79 10.29 -0.12
C ILE A 149 -11.03 10.37 -1.03
N LEU A 150 -12.18 10.82 -0.51
CA LEU A 150 -13.44 10.85 -1.24
C LEU A 150 -13.76 12.21 -1.89
N ASP A 151 -13.04 13.28 -1.55
CA ASP A 151 -13.38 14.66 -1.94
C ASP A 151 -12.68 15.17 -3.23
N GLU A 152 -11.95 14.30 -3.95
CA GLU A 152 -11.16 14.68 -5.12
C GLU A 152 -11.71 14.08 -6.45
N GLU A 153 -13.01 14.20 -6.67
CA GLU A 153 -13.64 13.89 -7.97
C GLU A 153 -14.33 15.14 -8.53
N GLY A 154 -13.53 16.03 -9.13
CA GLY A 154 -14.06 17.22 -9.79
C GLY A 154 -13.07 17.90 -10.72
N ASP A 155 -12.71 17.29 -11.85
CA ASP A 155 -12.39 18.09 -13.04
C ASP A 155 -12.60 17.32 -14.37
N GLU A 156 -13.49 17.83 -15.22
CA GLU A 156 -13.77 17.29 -16.56
C GLU A 156 -12.76 17.79 -17.61
N GLY A 157 -11.92 18.79 -17.29
CA GLY A 157 -10.92 19.37 -18.20
C GLY A 157 -9.71 18.46 -18.50
N GLU A 158 -9.39 17.50 -17.63
CA GLU A 158 -8.17 16.69 -17.74
C GLU A 158 -8.29 15.48 -18.69
N SER A 159 -9.48 15.19 -19.21
CA SER A 159 -9.77 13.91 -19.89
C SER A 159 -8.94 13.65 -21.16
N GLN A 160 -8.45 14.68 -21.85
CA GLN A 160 -7.63 14.48 -23.06
C GLN A 160 -6.17 14.18 -22.70
N HIS A 161 -5.60 14.93 -21.75
CA HIS A 161 -4.26 14.68 -21.23
C HIS A 161 -4.16 13.31 -20.54
N ILE A 162 -5.24 12.90 -19.87
CA ILE A 162 -5.37 11.56 -19.28
C ILE A 162 -5.33 10.48 -20.36
N LEU A 163 -6.03 10.66 -21.48
CA LEU A 163 -6.01 9.71 -22.59
C LEU A 163 -4.61 9.59 -23.19
N ASP A 164 -3.95 10.72 -23.45
CA ASP A 164 -2.59 10.75 -24.01
C ASP A 164 -1.60 10.01 -23.09
N LYS A 165 -1.65 10.25 -21.77
CA LYS A 165 -0.85 9.50 -20.78
C LYS A 165 -1.11 7.99 -20.79
N VAL A 166 -2.38 7.57 -20.89
CA VAL A 166 -2.74 6.15 -20.92
C VAL A 166 -2.24 5.50 -22.22
N LEU A 167 -2.31 6.19 -23.35
CA LEU A 167 -1.83 5.69 -24.64
C LEU A 167 -0.29 5.56 -24.63
N ASP A 168 0.41 6.54 -24.08
CA ASP A 168 1.86 6.52 -23.90
C ASP A 168 2.30 5.36 -22.99
N GLU A 169 1.62 5.15 -21.85
CA GLU A 169 1.94 4.06 -20.92
C GLU A 169 1.73 2.68 -21.54
N ILE A 170 0.70 2.52 -22.38
CA ILE A 170 0.43 1.26 -23.08
C ILE A 170 1.43 1.03 -24.25
N GLY A 171 2.21 2.05 -24.61
CA GLY A 171 3.15 2.01 -25.74
C GLY A 171 2.43 2.04 -27.09
N ILE A 172 1.23 2.62 -27.14
CA ILE A 172 0.55 2.91 -28.41
C ILE A 172 1.02 4.30 -28.82
N GLU A 173 2.29 4.38 -29.22
CA GLU A 173 2.74 5.56 -29.96
C GLU A 173 1.80 5.71 -31.16
N MET A 174 1.11 6.84 -31.24
CA MET A 174 0.41 7.22 -32.46
C MET A 174 1.43 7.16 -33.60
N ASN A 175 1.37 6.11 -34.42
CA ASN A 175 2.18 5.86 -35.63
C ASN A 175 2.15 7.01 -36.67
N GLY A 176 1.65 8.20 -36.32
CA GLY A 176 1.52 9.35 -37.20
C GLY A 176 2.26 10.62 -36.74
N LYS A 177 3.07 10.61 -35.66
CA LYS A 177 3.86 11.80 -35.27
C LYS A 177 5.36 11.57 -35.06
N LEU A 178 5.87 10.36 -35.28
CA LEU A 178 7.32 10.10 -35.38
C LEU A 178 7.83 10.23 -36.83
N GLY A 179 7.16 11.04 -37.66
CA GLY A 179 7.62 11.42 -39.01
C GLY A 179 8.43 12.72 -39.03
N GLU A 180 8.33 13.55 -37.99
CA GLU A 180 9.02 14.85 -37.90
C GLU A 180 9.45 15.14 -36.46
N ALA A 181 10.29 14.28 -35.90
CA ALA A 181 11.20 14.68 -34.83
C ALA A 181 12.62 14.63 -35.42
N PRO A 182 13.42 15.70 -35.31
CA PRO A 182 14.78 15.69 -35.83
C PRO A 182 15.52 14.54 -35.15
N THR A 183 16.13 13.67 -35.96
CA THR A 183 17.01 12.61 -35.47
C THR A 183 18.15 13.26 -34.70
N VAL A 184 18.02 13.30 -33.38
CA VAL A 184 19.15 13.57 -32.49
C VAL A 184 20.05 12.35 -32.57
N HIS A 185 20.88 12.32 -33.61
CA HIS A 185 22.09 11.52 -33.61
C HIS A 185 22.84 11.84 -32.31
N GLY A 186 23.15 10.78 -31.57
CA GLY A 186 23.76 10.86 -30.25
C GLY A 186 24.93 11.82 -30.21
N ASN A 187 24.73 12.94 -29.53
CA ASN A 187 25.81 13.82 -29.13
C ASN A 187 26.40 13.21 -27.86
N LEU A 188 27.35 12.28 -28.03
CA LEU A 188 28.39 12.11 -27.03
C LEU A 188 29.00 13.50 -26.76
N PRO A 189 29.39 13.83 -25.51
CA PRO A 189 30.07 15.08 -25.25
C PRO A 189 31.36 15.09 -26.07
N GLN A 190 31.33 15.85 -27.16
CA GLN A 190 32.51 16.17 -27.95
C GLN A 190 33.46 16.87 -26.99
N ALA A 191 34.63 16.28 -26.78
CA ALA A 191 35.70 16.89 -26.02
C ALA A 191 35.87 18.32 -26.53
N SER A 192 35.49 19.29 -25.70
CA SER A 192 35.85 20.68 -25.89
C SER A 192 37.37 20.71 -25.90
N LYS A 193 37.96 20.97 -27.06
CA LYS A 193 39.38 21.32 -27.16
C LYS A 193 39.58 22.51 -26.22
N SER A 194 40.18 22.21 -25.08
CA SER A 194 40.55 23.23 -24.12
C SER A 194 41.66 24.06 -24.74
N THR A 195 41.66 25.37 -24.51
CA THR A 195 42.71 26.29 -24.97
C THR A 195 44.12 25.87 -24.51
N ALA A 196 44.21 25.01 -23.49
CA ALA A 196 45.45 24.39 -23.03
C ALA A 196 46.08 23.43 -24.06
N ASP A 197 45.27 22.72 -24.87
CA ASP A 197 45.79 21.75 -25.84
C ASP A 197 46.46 22.43 -27.05
N GLU A 198 45.95 23.60 -27.49
CA GLU A 198 46.55 24.38 -28.58
C GLU A 198 47.89 25.03 -28.17
N ASP A 199 48.03 25.43 -26.90
CA ASP A 199 49.26 26.04 -26.40
C ASP A 199 50.38 25.01 -26.19
N ILE A 200 50.04 23.79 -25.78
CA ILE A 200 50.99 22.67 -25.67
C ILE A 200 51.50 22.24 -27.06
N GLU A 201 50.63 22.22 -28.06
CA GLU A 201 51.00 21.85 -29.44
C GLU A 201 51.93 22.90 -30.08
N LYS A 202 51.69 24.19 -29.82
CA LYS A 202 52.60 25.28 -30.23
C LYS A 202 53.95 25.23 -29.53
N GLN A 203 54.00 24.84 -28.25
CA GLN A 203 55.26 24.68 -27.51
C GLN A 203 56.08 23.48 -28.01
N LEU A 204 55.43 22.36 -28.36
CA LEU A 204 56.09 21.19 -28.95
C LEU A 204 56.63 21.47 -30.36
N ALA A 205 55.93 22.27 -31.16
CA ALA A 205 56.39 22.67 -32.49
C ALA A 205 57.64 23.56 -32.42
N ARG A 206 57.74 24.46 -31.43
CA ARG A 206 58.95 25.29 -31.20
C ARG A 206 60.17 24.49 -30.77
N LEU A 207 59.99 23.40 -30.02
CA LEU A 207 61.08 22.52 -29.57
C LEU A 207 61.60 21.57 -30.67
N LYS A 208 60.77 21.27 -31.67
CA LYS A 208 61.17 20.46 -32.84
C LYS A 208 61.84 21.27 -33.96
N ALA A 209 61.84 22.60 -33.84
CA ALA A 209 62.40 23.52 -34.84
C ALA A 209 63.77 24.10 -34.42
N LEU A 210 64.34 23.62 -33.32
CA LEU A 210 65.73 23.81 -32.87
C LEU A 210 66.51 22.52 -33.12
#